data_AF-A0A0B2PL39-F1
#
_entry.id   AF-A0A0B2PL39-F1
#
_cell.length_a   1.000
_cell.length_b   1.000
_cell.length_c   1.000
_cell.angle_alpha   90.00
_cell.angle_beta   90.00
_cell.angle_gamma   90.00
#
_symmetry.space_group_name_H-M   'P 1'
#
loop_
_entity.id
_entity.type
_entity.pdbx_description
1 polymer ?
#
loop_
_entity_poly.entity_id
_entity_poly.type
_entity_poly.pdbx_seq_one_letter_code
_entity_poly.pdbx_strand_id
1 'polypeptide(L)'
;KLRHLGEPITLFGEREMERRDRLRMIMAKLDAEGQLEKLMKAHEEEEAAASASIDEAEEELQYPFYTEGSKALLDARIYIAKYSLTRAALRIQRAQRRRDDPDEDMDAEMNWALKQAGNLSLEFSEIGDDRPLSGCSFSRDGKWLATCSLTGASKLWSMPKIKKHSSFKGHTERATDVAYSPVHDHLATASADRTAKYWNQGSLLKTFEGHLDRLARIAFHPSGKYLGTASFDKTWRLWDIETGDELLLQEGHSRSVYGLAFHNDGSLAASCGLDSLARVWDLRTGRSILALEGHVKPVLGISFSPNGYHLATGGEDNTCRIWDLRKKKSFYTIPAHSNLISQVKFEPQEGYFLVTASYDMTAKVWSGRDFKPVKTLSGHEAKVTSVDVLGDGGYIVTVSHDRTIKLWSSNTTDEQAMDVD
;
A
#
# COMPACT_ATOMS: atom_id res chain seq x y z
N LYS A 1 0.14 -31.30 -47.57
CA LYS A 1 -0.12 -32.11 -48.80
C LYS A 1 -0.14 -33.62 -48.53
N LEU A 2 0.93 -34.29 -48.08
CA LEU A 2 0.86 -35.74 -47.74
C LEU A 2 -0.21 -36.08 -46.67
N ARG A 3 -0.28 -35.29 -45.59
CA ARG A 3 -1.32 -35.40 -44.55
C ARG A 3 -2.75 -35.31 -45.11
N HIS A 4 -2.94 -34.54 -46.18
CA HIS A 4 -4.27 -34.31 -46.79
C HIS A 4 -4.67 -35.42 -47.76
N LEU A 5 -3.71 -36.25 -48.20
CA LEU A 5 -3.96 -37.42 -49.04
C LEU A 5 -4.17 -38.70 -48.22
N GLY A 6 -4.32 -38.60 -46.89
CA GLY A 6 -4.43 -39.74 -45.99
C GLY A 6 -3.14 -40.54 -45.79
N GLU A 7 -2.04 -40.10 -46.38
CA GLU A 7 -0.74 -40.80 -46.35
C GLU A 7 0.11 -40.39 -45.14
N PRO A 8 0.86 -41.32 -44.53
CA PRO A 8 1.73 -41.02 -43.40
C PRO A 8 2.76 -39.93 -43.76
N ILE A 9 2.86 -38.91 -42.93
CA ILE A 9 3.65 -37.69 -43.19
C ILE A 9 5.14 -38.01 -43.36
N THR A 10 5.61 -39.01 -42.62
CA THR A 10 7.00 -39.47 -42.58
C THR A 10 7.01 -40.98 -42.45
N LEU A 11 7.71 -41.70 -43.33
CA LEU A 11 8.10 -43.08 -43.04
C LEU A 11 9.43 -43.08 -42.27
N PHE A 12 9.66 -44.15 -41.51
CA PHE A 12 10.86 -44.30 -40.71
C PHE A 12 12.12 -44.31 -41.61
N GLY A 13 13.01 -43.34 -41.41
CA GLY A 13 14.25 -43.19 -42.18
C GLY A 13 14.18 -42.28 -43.42
N GLU A 14 13.01 -41.74 -43.77
CA GLU A 14 12.87 -40.88 -44.95
C GLU A 14 13.46 -39.47 -44.76
N ARG A 15 14.29 -39.06 -45.71
CA ARG A 15 14.80 -37.69 -45.81
C ARG A 15 13.79 -36.76 -46.50
N GLU A 16 13.95 -35.44 -46.35
CA GLU A 16 13.03 -34.45 -46.94
C GLU A 16 12.92 -34.54 -48.47
N MET A 17 14.00 -34.92 -49.15
CA MET A 17 14.04 -35.08 -50.61
C MET A 17 13.24 -36.30 -51.07
N GLU A 18 13.39 -37.44 -50.39
CA GLU A 18 12.63 -38.68 -50.65
C GLU A 18 11.14 -38.48 -50.39
N ARG A 19 10.79 -37.70 -49.35
CA ARG A 19 9.40 -37.31 -49.07
C ARG A 19 8.78 -36.49 -50.21
N ARG A 20 9.55 -35.56 -50.80
CA ARG A 20 9.10 -34.74 -51.94
C ARG A 20 8.92 -35.58 -53.20
N ASP A 21 9.79 -36.55 -53.43
CA ASP A 21 9.70 -37.45 -54.59
C ASP A 21 8.53 -38.43 -54.46
N ARG A 22 8.28 -38.95 -53.25
CA ARG A 22 7.08 -39.75 -52.97
C ARG A 22 5.81 -38.95 -53.18
N LEU A 23 5.75 -37.70 -52.70
CA LEU A 23 4.61 -36.83 -52.94
C LEU A 23 4.41 -36.57 -54.45
N ARG A 24 5.48 -36.36 -55.22
CA ARG A 24 5.38 -36.20 -56.69
C ARG A 24 4.83 -37.45 -57.37
N MET A 25 5.29 -38.64 -56.97
CA MET A 25 4.81 -39.92 -57.49
C MET A 25 3.32 -40.15 -57.19
N ILE A 26 2.87 -39.79 -55.98
CA ILE A 26 1.48 -39.95 -55.57
C ILE A 26 0.57 -38.97 -56.32
N MET A 27 0.99 -37.71 -56.47
CA MET A 27 0.24 -36.71 -57.25
C MET A 27 0.13 -37.13 -58.73
N ALA A 28 1.21 -37.64 -59.32
CA ALA A 28 1.19 -38.12 -60.71
C ALA A 28 0.28 -39.34 -60.92
N LYS A 29 0.15 -40.23 -59.93
CA LYS A 29 -0.81 -41.34 -59.98
C LYS A 29 -2.25 -40.85 -59.88
N LEU A 30 -2.53 -39.93 -58.96
CA LEU A 30 -3.87 -39.35 -58.77
C LEU A 30 -4.33 -38.51 -59.97
N ASP A 31 -3.40 -37.86 -60.66
CA ASP A 31 -3.65 -37.17 -61.94
C ASP A 31 -3.98 -38.16 -63.07
N ALA A 32 -3.23 -39.27 -63.17
CA ALA A 32 -3.50 -40.31 -64.16
C ALA A 32 -4.88 -40.98 -63.96
N GLU A 33 -5.35 -41.05 -62.71
CA GLU A 33 -6.68 -41.59 -62.36
C GLU A 33 -7.81 -40.54 -62.47
N GLY A 34 -7.50 -39.28 -62.78
CA GLY A 34 -8.48 -38.19 -62.93
C GLY A 34 -9.17 -37.81 -61.61
N GLN A 35 -8.62 -38.21 -60.47
CA GLN A 35 -9.19 -37.98 -59.14
C GLN A 35 -8.64 -36.72 -58.47
N LEU A 36 -7.51 -36.18 -58.95
CA LEU A 36 -6.84 -35.02 -58.35
C LEU A 36 -7.73 -33.77 -58.35
N GLU A 37 -8.39 -33.45 -59.48
CA GLU A 37 -9.25 -32.27 -59.59
C GLU A 37 -10.48 -32.37 -58.68
N LYS A 38 -11.06 -33.56 -58.52
CA LYS A 38 -12.20 -33.78 -57.62
C LYS A 38 -11.81 -33.64 -56.16
N LEU A 39 -10.64 -34.17 -55.77
CA LEU A 39 -10.13 -34.05 -54.40
C LEU A 39 -9.72 -32.61 -54.07
N MET A 40 -9.12 -31.89 -55.00
CA MET A 40 -8.78 -30.47 -54.82
C MET A 40 -10.03 -29.60 -54.68
N LYS A 41 -11.08 -29.86 -55.48
CA LYS A 41 -12.33 -29.07 -55.43
C LYS A 41 -13.17 -29.36 -54.19
N ALA A 42 -13.27 -30.63 -53.79
CA ALA A 42 -13.89 -31.00 -52.51
C ALA A 42 -13.14 -30.38 -51.32
N HIS A 43 -11.82 -30.21 -51.44
CA HIS A 43 -11.00 -29.60 -50.40
C HIS A 43 -11.09 -28.06 -50.38
N GLU A 44 -11.20 -27.39 -51.53
CA GLU A 44 -11.52 -25.96 -51.59
C GLU A 44 -12.90 -25.68 -50.97
N GLU A 45 -13.87 -26.57 -51.15
CA GLU A 45 -15.18 -26.50 -50.52
C GLU A 45 -15.12 -26.78 -49.00
N GLU A 46 -14.28 -27.72 -48.54
CA GLU A 46 -14.04 -27.96 -47.11
C GLU A 46 -13.24 -26.83 -46.43
N GLU A 47 -12.23 -26.25 -47.07
CA GLU A 47 -11.48 -25.09 -46.56
C GLU A 47 -12.37 -23.85 -46.53
N ALA A 48 -13.24 -23.65 -47.53
CA ALA A 48 -14.25 -22.59 -47.51
C ALA A 48 -15.27 -22.79 -46.38
N ALA A 49 -15.72 -24.03 -46.12
CA ALA A 49 -16.61 -24.36 -45.01
C ALA A 49 -15.93 -24.24 -43.63
N ALA A 50 -14.63 -24.59 -43.55
CA ALA A 50 -13.82 -24.40 -42.34
C ALA A 50 -13.57 -22.90 -42.07
N SER A 51 -13.33 -22.08 -43.10
CA SER A 51 -13.20 -20.62 -42.91
C SER A 51 -14.53 -19.97 -42.54
N ALA A 52 -15.65 -20.45 -43.10
CA ALA A 52 -16.98 -19.94 -42.77
C ALA A 52 -17.44 -20.34 -41.35
N SER A 53 -16.92 -21.43 -40.79
CA SER A 53 -17.22 -21.85 -39.40
C SER A 53 -16.29 -21.23 -38.36
N ILE A 54 -15.13 -20.70 -38.78
CA ILE A 54 -14.24 -19.89 -37.92
C ILE A 54 -14.81 -18.48 -37.73
N ASP A 55 -15.51 -17.93 -38.74
CA ASP A 55 -16.15 -16.60 -38.65
C ASP A 55 -17.41 -16.56 -37.75
N GLU A 56 -18.04 -17.71 -37.44
CA GLU A 56 -19.20 -17.78 -36.52
C GLU A 56 -18.87 -18.32 -35.12
N ALA A 57 -17.59 -18.61 -34.83
CA ALA A 57 -17.15 -19.13 -33.53
C ALA A 57 -15.87 -18.45 -32.99
N GLU A 58 -15.62 -17.20 -33.37
CA GLU A 58 -14.95 -16.27 -32.45
C GLU A 58 -15.95 -15.87 -31.35
N GLU A 59 -16.28 -16.82 -30.46
CA GLU A 59 -16.48 -16.42 -29.08
C GLU A 59 -15.13 -15.84 -28.63
N GLU A 60 -14.97 -14.53 -28.80
CA GLU A 60 -14.10 -13.76 -27.93
C GLU A 60 -14.50 -14.18 -26.52
N LEU A 61 -13.71 -15.06 -25.91
CA LEU A 61 -13.68 -15.25 -24.47
C LEU A 61 -13.22 -13.90 -23.91
N GLN A 62 -14.17 -12.98 -23.84
CA GLN A 62 -14.05 -11.69 -23.24
C GLN A 62 -13.95 -11.98 -21.76
N TYR A 63 -12.74 -12.34 -21.30
CA TYR A 63 -12.43 -12.38 -19.88
C TYR A 63 -12.94 -11.06 -19.31
N PRO A 64 -13.97 -11.08 -18.47
CA PRO A 64 -14.33 -9.86 -17.80
C PRO A 64 -13.15 -9.60 -16.86
N PHE A 65 -12.28 -8.66 -17.24
CA PHE A 65 -11.30 -8.03 -16.36
C PHE A 65 -11.97 -7.41 -15.11
N TYR A 66 -13.32 -7.37 -15.11
CA TYR A 66 -14.17 -6.97 -14.01
C TYR A 66 -14.79 -8.18 -13.33
N THR A 67 -14.43 -8.41 -12.08
CA THR A 67 -15.23 -9.24 -11.18
C THR A 67 -16.48 -8.47 -10.78
N GLU A 68 -17.67 -9.03 -11.02
CA GLU A 68 -18.91 -8.46 -10.48
C GLU A 68 -18.82 -8.41 -8.95
N GLY A 69 -18.96 -7.20 -8.40
CA GLY A 69 -18.86 -6.98 -6.96
C GLY A 69 -20.13 -7.37 -6.23
N SER A 70 -20.00 -7.74 -4.95
CA SER A 70 -21.15 -7.97 -4.08
C SER A 70 -21.98 -6.69 -3.88
N LYS A 71 -23.26 -6.85 -3.51
CA LYS A 71 -24.11 -5.70 -3.13
C LYS A 71 -23.51 -4.90 -1.97
N ALA A 72 -22.88 -5.59 -1.01
CA ALA A 72 -22.18 -4.96 0.11
C ALA A 72 -21.03 -4.05 -0.36
N LEU A 73 -20.27 -4.47 -1.37
CA LEU A 73 -19.23 -3.63 -1.97
C LEU A 73 -19.82 -2.41 -2.68
N LEU A 74 -20.98 -2.54 -3.34
CA LEU A 74 -21.67 -1.41 -3.97
C LEU A 74 -22.13 -0.39 -2.93
N ASP A 75 -22.74 -0.84 -1.83
CA ASP A 75 -23.17 0.03 -0.73
C ASP A 75 -21.98 0.71 -0.06
N ALA A 76 -20.88 -0.03 0.15
CA ALA A 76 -19.64 0.52 0.66
C ALA A 76 -19.07 1.60 -0.27
N ARG A 77 -19.09 1.38 -1.59
CA ARG A 77 -18.65 2.38 -2.58
C ARG A 77 -19.51 3.64 -2.55
N ILE A 78 -20.83 3.51 -2.43
CA ILE A 78 -21.75 4.65 -2.31
C ILE A 78 -21.44 5.43 -1.03
N TYR A 79 -21.22 4.73 0.09
CA TYR A 79 -20.86 5.37 1.35
C TYR A 79 -19.52 6.10 1.26
N ILE A 80 -18.48 5.45 0.73
CA ILE A 80 -17.16 6.03 0.52
C ILE A 80 -17.25 7.26 -0.41
N ALA A 81 -18.09 7.21 -1.44
CA ALA A 81 -18.31 8.36 -2.33
C ALA A 81 -18.93 9.54 -1.59
N LYS A 82 -20.00 9.33 -0.81
CA LYS A 82 -20.64 10.40 -0.02
C LYS A 82 -19.67 11.00 1.01
N TYR A 83 -18.94 10.14 1.72
CA TYR A 83 -17.96 10.54 2.70
C TYR A 83 -16.79 11.33 2.08
N SER A 84 -16.23 10.83 0.98
CA SER A 84 -15.07 11.46 0.36
C SER A 84 -15.39 12.76 -0.36
N LEU A 85 -16.57 12.89 -0.98
CA LEU A 85 -16.97 14.14 -1.63
C LEU A 85 -17.11 15.29 -0.63
N THR A 86 -17.69 15.03 0.54
CA THR A 86 -17.84 16.05 1.59
C THR A 86 -16.49 16.48 2.15
N ARG A 87 -15.57 15.54 2.42
CA ARG A 87 -14.21 15.87 2.86
C ARG A 87 -13.38 16.57 1.80
N ALA A 88 -13.47 16.14 0.55
CA ALA A 88 -12.76 16.79 -0.55
C ALA A 88 -13.22 18.25 -0.72
N ALA A 89 -14.54 18.50 -0.60
CA ALA A 89 -15.08 19.86 -0.61
C ALA A 89 -14.56 20.70 0.56
N LEU A 90 -14.58 20.16 1.79
CA LEU A 90 -14.04 20.85 2.98
C LEU A 90 -12.54 21.14 2.86
N ARG A 91 -11.76 20.20 2.33
CA ARG A 91 -10.32 20.37 2.09
C ARG A 91 -10.04 21.49 1.09
N ILE A 92 -10.79 21.53 -0.02
CA ILE A 92 -10.65 22.58 -1.04
C ILE A 92 -11.06 23.93 -0.46
N GLN A 93 -12.18 23.99 0.26
CA GLN A 93 -12.62 25.21 0.94
C GLN A 93 -11.60 25.70 1.96
N ARG A 94 -11.01 24.80 2.76
CA ARG A 94 -9.94 25.13 3.71
C ARG A 94 -8.72 25.67 3.00
N ALA A 95 -8.33 25.06 1.87
CA ALA A 95 -7.19 25.51 1.07
C ALA A 95 -7.46 26.85 0.36
N GLN A 96 -8.72 27.16 0.03
CA GLN A 96 -9.12 28.46 -0.53
C GLN A 96 -9.09 29.55 0.56
N ARG A 97 -9.69 29.30 1.73
CA ARG A 97 -9.65 30.24 2.87
C ARG A 97 -8.21 30.62 3.24
N ARG A 98 -7.35 29.62 3.45
CA ARG A 98 -5.91 29.82 3.71
C ARG A 98 -5.13 30.57 2.65
N ARG A 99 -5.67 30.65 1.43
CA ARG A 99 -5.06 31.40 0.33
C ARG A 99 -5.59 32.82 0.25
N ASP A 100 -6.87 33.00 0.56
CA ASP A 100 -7.60 34.25 0.35
C ASP A 100 -7.58 35.14 1.61
N ASP A 101 -7.45 34.54 2.81
CA ASP A 101 -7.40 35.23 4.09
C ASP A 101 -5.97 35.77 4.36
N PRO A 102 -5.76 37.10 4.38
CA PRO A 102 -4.44 37.70 4.57
C PRO A 102 -3.89 37.58 6.00
N ASP A 103 -4.75 37.23 6.96
CA ASP A 103 -4.37 37.07 8.37
C ASP A 103 -3.81 35.66 8.66
N GLU A 104 -4.04 34.67 7.78
CA GLU A 104 -3.50 33.30 7.91
C GLU A 104 -2.14 33.20 7.19
N ASP A 105 -1.07 33.61 7.85
CA ASP A 105 0.30 33.47 7.36
C ASP A 105 0.77 32.01 7.42
N MET A 106 0.43 31.25 6.37
CA MET A 106 0.82 29.83 6.20
C MET A 106 2.34 29.60 6.33
N ASP A 107 3.14 30.59 5.93
CA ASP A 107 4.60 30.51 6.03
C ASP A 107 5.08 30.69 7.47
N ALA A 108 4.39 31.53 8.26
CA ALA A 108 4.70 31.72 9.68
C ALA A 108 4.33 30.47 10.49
N GLU A 109 3.14 29.88 10.25
CA GLU A 109 2.74 28.62 10.89
C GLU A 109 3.72 27.48 10.56
N MET A 110 4.09 27.36 9.29
CA MET A 110 5.05 26.34 8.86
C MET A 110 6.41 26.57 9.52
N ASN A 111 6.92 27.80 9.54
CA ASN A 111 8.21 28.11 10.18
C ASN A 111 8.16 27.85 11.69
N TRP A 112 7.05 28.14 12.35
CA TRP A 112 6.84 27.82 13.76
C TRP A 112 6.86 26.30 13.98
N ALA A 113 6.11 25.52 13.20
CA ALA A 113 6.09 24.06 13.27
C ALA A 113 7.49 23.45 12.99
N LEU A 114 8.21 23.99 12.01
CA LEU A 114 9.59 23.56 11.71
C LEU A 114 10.56 23.92 12.84
N LYS A 115 10.37 25.04 13.53
CA LYS A 115 11.15 25.40 14.72
C LYS A 115 10.88 24.42 15.87
N GLN A 116 9.62 24.04 16.09
CA GLN A 116 9.29 22.99 17.06
C GLN A 116 9.92 21.66 16.68
N ALA A 117 9.82 21.26 15.41
CA ALA A 117 10.44 20.05 14.89
C ALA A 117 11.98 20.06 15.00
N GLY A 118 12.63 21.24 14.87
CA GLY A 118 14.07 21.40 15.10
C GLY A 118 14.48 21.20 16.56
N ASN A 119 13.59 21.59 17.47
CA ASN A 119 13.77 21.49 18.92
C ASN A 119 13.37 20.12 19.50
N LEU A 120 13.00 19.15 18.66
CA LEU A 120 12.73 17.80 19.11
C LEU A 120 13.95 17.20 19.84
N SER A 121 13.70 16.76 21.05
CA SER A 121 14.66 16.12 21.94
C SER A 121 14.10 14.80 22.45
N LEU A 122 14.98 13.88 22.84
CA LEU A 122 14.57 12.59 23.40
C LEU A 122 14.07 12.82 24.83
N GLU A 123 12.78 12.63 25.08
CA GLU A 123 12.19 12.82 26.41
C GLU A 123 12.15 11.50 27.19
N PHE A 124 11.63 10.44 26.55
CA PHE A 124 11.49 9.13 27.15
C PHE A 124 12.05 8.03 26.26
N SER A 125 12.71 7.07 26.90
CA SER A 125 13.19 5.83 26.28
C SER A 125 12.80 4.67 27.18
N GLU A 126 11.80 3.90 26.77
CA GLU A 126 11.32 2.74 27.52
C GLU A 126 11.55 1.43 26.78
N ILE A 127 11.73 0.34 27.52
CA ILE A 127 11.84 -1.00 26.95
C ILE A 127 10.43 -1.53 26.72
N GLY A 128 10.12 -1.81 25.46
CA GLY A 128 8.81 -2.28 25.04
C GLY A 128 8.57 -3.74 25.39
N ASP A 129 9.41 -4.67 24.91
CA ASP A 129 9.24 -6.12 25.10
C ASP A 129 10.58 -6.87 25.04
N ASP A 130 10.57 -8.18 25.31
CA ASP A 130 11.79 -9.01 25.23
C ASP A 130 12.30 -9.19 23.80
N ARG A 131 11.38 -9.11 22.82
CA ARG A 131 11.67 -9.17 21.37
C ARG A 131 11.57 -7.79 20.73
N PRO A 132 12.23 -7.59 19.57
CA PRO A 132 12.14 -6.34 18.83
C PRO A 132 10.70 -5.97 18.49
N LEU A 133 10.48 -4.66 18.38
CA LEU A 133 9.20 -4.07 18.07
C LEU A 133 9.07 -3.82 16.56
N SER A 134 7.88 -3.98 16.01
CA SER A 134 7.62 -3.92 14.56
C SER A 134 6.79 -2.72 14.11
N GLY A 135 5.86 -2.27 14.94
CA GLY A 135 4.89 -1.24 14.61
C GLY A 135 4.51 -0.40 15.82
N CYS A 136 4.17 0.86 15.56
CA CYS A 136 3.65 1.80 16.54
C CYS A 136 2.53 2.64 15.91
N SER A 137 1.52 2.96 16.71
CA SER A 137 0.49 3.91 16.32
C SER A 137 -0.04 4.68 17.55
N PHE A 138 -0.36 5.96 17.34
CA PHE A 138 -1.02 6.81 18.33
C PHE A 138 -2.55 6.74 18.22
N SER A 139 -3.23 6.83 19.37
CA SER A 139 -4.65 7.21 19.38
C SER A 139 -4.79 8.66 18.94
N ARG A 140 -5.93 8.99 18.32
CA ARG A 140 -6.29 10.34 17.90
C ARG A 140 -6.22 11.36 19.04
N ASP A 141 -6.59 10.95 20.25
CA ASP A 141 -6.57 11.79 21.46
C ASP A 141 -5.14 12.02 22.01
N GLY A 142 -4.15 11.27 21.52
CA GLY A 142 -2.77 11.32 22.01
C GLY A 142 -2.54 10.72 23.40
N LYS A 143 -3.60 10.28 24.09
CA LYS A 143 -3.52 9.66 25.41
C LYS A 143 -2.92 8.26 25.38
N TRP A 144 -3.05 7.55 24.26
CA TRP A 144 -2.67 6.16 24.13
C TRP A 144 -1.69 5.95 22.98
N LEU A 145 -0.69 5.11 23.23
CA LEU A 145 0.21 4.57 22.24
C LEU A 145 0.05 3.05 22.21
N ALA A 146 -0.01 2.48 21.02
CA ALA A 146 -0.02 1.04 20.83
C ALA A 146 1.24 0.62 20.09
N THR A 147 1.87 -0.44 20.59
CA THR A 147 3.06 -1.02 19.98
C THR A 147 2.86 -2.50 19.75
N CYS A 148 3.48 -3.05 18.72
CA CYS A 148 3.52 -4.49 18.48
C CYS A 148 4.94 -5.02 18.50
N SER A 149 5.08 -6.24 19.01
CA SER A 149 6.36 -6.93 19.13
C SER A 149 6.36 -8.25 18.35
N LEU A 150 7.58 -8.73 18.06
CA LEU A 150 7.78 -10.02 17.39
C LEU A 150 7.41 -11.23 18.27
N THR A 151 6.95 -11.04 19.51
CA THR A 151 6.34 -12.13 20.31
C THR A 151 4.88 -12.40 19.90
N GLY A 152 4.28 -11.54 19.06
CA GLY A 152 2.84 -11.58 18.79
C GLY A 152 2.00 -10.80 19.81
N ALA A 153 2.66 -10.18 20.80
CA ALA A 153 1.99 -9.31 21.75
C ALA A 153 1.89 -7.88 21.20
N SER A 154 0.75 -7.25 21.43
CA SER A 154 0.60 -5.81 21.33
C SER A 154 0.44 -5.21 22.72
N LYS A 155 1.05 -4.06 22.97
CA LYS A 155 1.04 -3.38 24.27
C LYS A 155 0.43 -1.98 24.09
N LEU A 156 -0.41 -1.62 25.05
CA LEU A 156 -1.00 -0.29 25.18
C LEU A 156 -0.23 0.48 26.25
N TRP A 157 0.15 1.71 25.94
CA TRP A 157 0.90 2.59 26.81
C TRP A 157 0.11 3.88 27.00
N SER A 158 0.05 4.38 28.23
CA SER A 158 -0.50 5.70 28.51
C SER A 158 0.57 6.77 28.36
N MET A 159 0.23 7.81 27.62
CA MET A 159 1.04 9.01 27.45
C MET A 159 0.68 10.06 28.51
N PRO A 160 1.59 10.98 28.87
CA PRO A 160 2.95 11.15 28.34
C PRO A 160 4.02 10.23 28.97
N LYS A 161 3.78 9.70 30.18
CA LYS A 161 4.80 8.93 30.94
C LYS A 161 5.01 7.47 30.50
N ILE A 162 4.70 7.13 29.24
CA ILE A 162 4.76 5.78 28.61
C ILE A 162 4.47 4.65 29.60
N LYS A 163 3.40 4.72 30.41
CA LYS A 163 3.15 3.64 31.37
C LYS A 163 2.41 2.50 30.70
N LYS A 164 2.93 1.27 30.82
CA LYS A 164 2.24 0.07 30.31
C LYS A 164 0.87 -0.06 30.99
N HIS A 165 -0.19 -0.01 30.19
CA HIS A 165 -1.56 -0.15 30.66
C HIS A 165 -2.06 -1.58 30.47
N SER A 166 -1.99 -2.10 29.24
CA SER A 166 -2.46 -3.46 28.92
C SER A 166 -1.57 -4.14 27.89
N SER A 167 -1.59 -5.48 27.88
CA SER A 167 -0.91 -6.29 26.87
C SER A 167 -1.89 -7.30 26.29
N PHE A 168 -2.01 -7.29 24.98
CA PHE A 168 -2.87 -8.15 24.20
C PHE A 168 -2.03 -9.32 23.67
N LYS A 169 -2.40 -10.54 24.06
CA LYS A 169 -1.82 -11.77 23.53
C LYS A 169 -2.92 -12.48 22.75
N GLY A 170 -2.86 -12.36 21.42
CA GLY A 170 -3.82 -13.01 20.54
C GLY A 170 -3.16 -13.72 19.37
N HIS A 171 -2.02 -13.25 18.90
CA HIS A 171 -1.35 -13.81 17.73
C HIS A 171 -0.45 -14.98 18.12
N THR A 172 -0.35 -15.97 17.24
CA THR A 172 0.48 -17.18 17.42
C THR A 172 1.91 -16.96 16.95
N GLU A 173 2.10 -16.12 15.93
CA GLU A 173 3.38 -15.67 15.38
C GLU A 173 3.62 -14.18 15.66
N ARG A 174 4.70 -13.65 15.07
CA ARG A 174 5.09 -12.25 15.20
C ARG A 174 4.02 -11.31 14.66
N ALA A 175 3.66 -10.32 15.47
CA ALA A 175 2.89 -9.17 15.00
C ALA A 175 3.77 -8.33 14.07
N THR A 176 3.20 -7.86 12.96
CA THR A 176 3.91 -7.07 11.95
C THR A 176 3.57 -5.60 12.06
N ASP A 177 2.30 -5.27 12.31
CA ASP A 177 1.85 -3.87 12.35
C ASP A 177 0.68 -3.64 13.30
N VAL A 178 0.53 -2.38 13.74
CA VAL A 178 -0.56 -1.90 14.58
C VAL A 178 -1.03 -0.55 14.06
N ALA A 179 -2.34 -0.39 13.99
CA ALA A 179 -2.97 0.89 13.69
C ALA A 179 -4.10 1.16 14.69
N TYR A 180 -4.25 2.42 15.11
CA TYR A 180 -5.47 2.89 15.78
C TYR A 180 -6.54 3.28 14.77
N SER A 181 -7.80 3.10 15.19
CA SER A 181 -8.93 3.64 14.45
C SER A 181 -8.96 5.18 14.57
N PRO A 182 -9.25 5.91 13.47
CA PRO A 182 -9.29 7.37 13.47
C PRO A 182 -10.56 7.96 14.13
N VAL A 183 -11.56 7.12 14.42
CA VAL A 183 -12.87 7.55 14.96
C VAL A 183 -13.13 6.94 16.34
N HIS A 184 -12.75 5.68 16.54
CA HIS A 184 -12.99 4.95 17.78
C HIS A 184 -11.67 4.67 18.49
N ASP A 185 -11.70 4.53 19.82
CA ASP A 185 -10.55 4.06 20.62
C ASP A 185 -10.36 2.53 20.49
N HIS A 186 -10.29 2.07 19.25
CA HIS A 186 -10.11 0.68 18.88
C HIS A 186 -8.82 0.50 18.09
N LEU A 187 -8.31 -0.73 18.12
CA LEU A 187 -7.00 -1.09 17.59
C LEU A 187 -7.11 -2.22 16.59
N ALA A 188 -6.40 -2.13 15.47
CA ALA A 188 -6.16 -3.26 14.59
C ALA A 188 -4.70 -3.69 14.67
N THR A 189 -4.48 -4.99 14.62
CA THR A 189 -3.16 -5.63 14.65
C THR A 189 -3.05 -6.60 13.48
N ALA A 190 -1.91 -6.62 12.80
CA ALA A 190 -1.58 -7.61 11.78
C ALA A 190 -0.53 -8.58 12.33
N SER A 191 -0.62 -9.84 11.92
CA SER A 191 0.36 -10.86 12.26
C SER A 191 0.84 -11.62 11.03
N ALA A 192 2.01 -12.24 11.19
CA ALA A 192 2.51 -13.23 10.26
C ALA A 192 1.62 -14.49 10.16
N ASP A 193 0.74 -14.71 11.15
CA ASP A 193 -0.29 -15.77 11.17
C ASP A 193 -1.36 -15.66 10.08
N ARG A 194 -1.26 -14.66 9.19
CA ARG A 194 -2.24 -14.34 8.13
C ARG A 194 -3.55 -13.75 8.66
N THR A 195 -3.63 -13.48 9.96
CA THR A 195 -4.83 -12.93 10.60
C THR A 195 -4.63 -11.46 10.97
N ALA A 196 -5.68 -10.66 10.75
CA ALA A 196 -5.79 -9.34 11.35
C ALA A 196 -6.78 -9.40 12.51
N LYS A 197 -6.45 -8.77 13.64
CA LYS A 197 -7.30 -8.79 14.84
C LYS A 197 -7.67 -7.37 15.25
N TYR A 198 -8.95 -7.18 15.58
CA TYR A 198 -9.53 -5.92 16.03
C TYR A 198 -9.83 -5.97 17.53
N TRP A 199 -9.39 -4.96 18.26
CA TRP A 199 -9.34 -4.94 19.71
C TRP A 199 -10.01 -3.70 20.29
N ASN A 200 -10.63 -3.85 21.45
CA ASN A 200 -11.09 -2.76 22.29
C ASN A 200 -10.44 -2.86 23.67
N GLN A 201 -9.45 -2.01 23.95
CA GLN A 201 -8.75 -1.88 25.25
C GLN A 201 -8.22 -3.19 25.90
N GLY A 202 -8.23 -4.34 25.21
CA GLY A 202 -8.00 -5.64 25.87
C GLY A 202 -8.77 -6.77 25.24
N SER A 203 -10.04 -6.51 24.91
CA SER A 203 -10.93 -7.52 24.38
C SER A 203 -10.74 -7.66 22.88
N LEU A 204 -10.63 -8.90 22.42
CA LEU A 204 -10.69 -9.23 21.01
C LEU A 204 -12.15 -9.09 20.56
N LEU A 205 -12.41 -8.19 19.61
CA LEU A 205 -13.73 -8.01 19.03
C LEU A 205 -13.92 -8.91 17.82
N LYS A 206 -12.95 -8.88 16.88
CA LYS A 206 -13.04 -9.61 15.61
C LYS A 206 -11.69 -10.10 15.12
N THR A 207 -11.74 -11.20 14.36
CA THR A 207 -10.63 -11.80 13.64
C THR A 207 -10.96 -11.81 12.15
N PHE A 208 -10.12 -11.18 11.34
CA PHE A 208 -10.24 -11.21 9.89
C PHE A 208 -9.29 -12.27 9.35
N GLU A 209 -9.86 -13.29 8.72
CA GLU A 209 -9.18 -14.43 8.14
C GLU A 209 -9.54 -14.53 6.67
N GLY A 210 -8.55 -14.79 5.80
CA GLY A 210 -8.80 -14.96 4.37
C GLY A 210 -7.53 -14.89 3.55
N HIS A 211 -6.50 -14.19 4.02
CA HIS A 211 -5.21 -14.10 3.35
C HIS A 211 -4.49 -15.45 3.31
N LEU A 212 -3.78 -15.69 2.21
CA LEU A 212 -3.07 -16.96 1.98
C LEU A 212 -1.67 -16.95 2.58
N ASP A 213 -1.07 -15.77 2.70
CA ASP A 213 0.27 -15.54 3.26
C ASP A 213 0.24 -14.43 4.33
N ARG A 214 1.38 -14.23 5.00
CA ARG A 214 1.54 -13.32 6.12
C ARG A 214 1.14 -11.88 5.78
N LEU A 215 0.62 -11.17 6.79
CA LEU A 215 0.31 -9.75 6.64
C LEU A 215 1.53 -8.87 6.84
N ALA A 216 1.66 -7.84 6.01
CA ALA A 216 2.74 -6.87 6.09
C ALA A 216 2.36 -5.64 6.94
N ARG A 217 1.32 -4.91 6.52
CA ARG A 217 0.87 -3.65 7.14
C ARG A 217 -0.66 -3.55 7.11
N ILE A 218 -1.19 -2.71 7.99
CA ILE A 218 -2.61 -2.41 8.10
C ILE A 218 -2.83 -0.90 8.04
N ALA A 219 -3.93 -0.48 7.43
CA ALA A 219 -4.38 0.90 7.51
C ALA A 219 -5.89 0.97 7.74
N PHE A 220 -6.35 1.94 8.52
CA PHE A 220 -7.77 2.26 8.61
C PHE A 220 -8.17 3.25 7.54
N HIS A 221 -9.36 3.06 6.99
CA HIS A 221 -10.01 4.12 6.22
C HIS A 221 -10.37 5.29 7.16
N PRO A 222 -10.29 6.55 6.72
CA PRO A 222 -10.53 7.71 7.60
C PRO A 222 -11.94 7.77 8.23
N SER A 223 -12.91 7.06 7.66
CA SER A 223 -14.25 6.91 8.25
C SER A 223 -14.29 6.00 9.48
N GLY A 224 -13.26 5.18 9.70
CA GLY A 224 -13.20 4.18 10.78
C GLY A 224 -14.06 2.93 10.54
N LYS A 225 -14.83 2.85 9.45
CA LYS A 225 -15.68 1.68 9.11
C LYS A 225 -14.94 0.57 8.37
N TYR A 226 -13.90 0.91 7.60
CA TYR A 226 -13.18 -0.05 6.78
C TYR A 226 -11.74 -0.22 7.24
N LEU A 227 -11.26 -1.45 7.12
CA LEU A 227 -9.89 -1.83 7.39
C LEU A 227 -9.22 -2.35 6.12
N GLY A 228 -8.06 -1.80 5.77
CA GLY A 228 -7.25 -2.30 4.67
C GLY A 228 -6.10 -3.15 5.19
N THR A 229 -5.90 -4.33 4.60
CA THR A 229 -4.81 -5.26 4.93
C THR A 229 -3.93 -5.51 3.70
N ALA A 230 -2.62 -5.34 3.85
CA ALA A 230 -1.64 -5.68 2.81
C ALA A 230 -0.95 -7.01 3.16
N SER A 231 -0.82 -7.89 2.16
CA SER A 231 -0.32 -9.24 2.36
C SER A 231 0.80 -9.62 1.38
N PHE A 232 1.57 -10.62 1.79
CA PHE A 232 2.61 -11.21 0.95
C PHE A 232 2.05 -12.10 -0.18
N ASP A 233 0.74 -12.39 -0.16
CA ASP A 233 0.03 -13.09 -1.24
C ASP A 233 -0.16 -12.25 -2.52
N LYS A 234 0.50 -11.07 -2.60
CA LYS A 234 0.46 -10.10 -3.70
C LYS A 234 -0.86 -9.33 -3.82
N THR A 235 -1.77 -9.54 -2.87
CA THR A 235 -3.04 -8.85 -2.81
C THR A 235 -3.09 -7.89 -1.62
N TRP A 236 -4.00 -6.93 -1.72
CA TRP A 236 -4.47 -6.22 -0.55
C TRP A 236 -6.00 -6.35 -0.50
N ARG A 237 -6.54 -6.41 0.72
CA ARG A 237 -7.97 -6.60 0.95
C ARG A 237 -8.54 -5.44 1.73
N LEU A 238 -9.83 -5.19 1.51
CA LEU A 238 -10.64 -4.24 2.27
C LEU A 238 -11.73 -5.00 3.02
N TRP A 239 -11.81 -4.77 4.32
CA TRP A 239 -12.76 -5.41 5.23
C TRP A 239 -13.74 -4.39 5.75
N ASP A 240 -14.99 -4.80 5.94
CA ASP A 240 -15.93 -4.07 6.78
C ASP A 240 -15.73 -4.46 8.24
N ILE A 241 -15.54 -3.47 9.11
CA ILE A 241 -15.35 -3.71 10.54
C ILE A 241 -16.68 -4.10 11.21
N GLU A 242 -17.80 -3.56 10.75
CA GLU A 242 -19.12 -3.79 11.37
C GLU A 242 -19.64 -5.20 11.08
N THR A 243 -19.49 -5.69 9.84
CA THR A 243 -19.93 -7.05 9.48
C THR A 243 -18.81 -8.08 9.68
N GLY A 244 -17.56 -7.72 9.39
CA GLY A 244 -16.44 -8.67 9.37
C GLY A 244 -16.15 -9.23 7.98
N ASP A 245 -16.93 -8.82 6.97
CA ASP A 245 -16.86 -9.38 5.64
C ASP A 245 -15.72 -8.77 4.82
N GLU A 246 -15.17 -9.60 3.93
CA GLU A 246 -14.28 -9.13 2.89
C GLU A 246 -15.08 -8.42 1.80
N LEU A 247 -14.87 -7.12 1.66
CA LEU A 247 -15.57 -6.33 0.65
C LEU A 247 -14.88 -6.41 -0.69
N LEU A 248 -13.55 -6.30 -0.70
CA LEU A 248 -12.77 -6.11 -1.92
C LEU A 248 -11.43 -6.80 -1.82
N LEU A 249 -11.16 -7.66 -2.79
CA LEU A 249 -9.87 -8.28 -3.06
C LEU A 249 -9.25 -7.56 -4.26
N GLN A 250 -8.06 -7.01 -4.11
CA GLN A 250 -7.36 -6.34 -5.20
C GLN A 250 -6.04 -7.00 -5.51
N GLU A 251 -5.95 -7.46 -6.75
CA GLU A 251 -4.76 -7.94 -7.40
C GLU A 251 -4.21 -6.87 -8.34
N GLY A 252 -2.89 -6.81 -8.46
CA GLY A 252 -2.26 -5.93 -9.44
C GLY A 252 -0.78 -5.75 -9.22
N HIS A 253 -0.26 -6.09 -8.04
CA HIS A 253 1.18 -6.21 -7.83
C HIS A 253 1.67 -7.58 -8.31
N SER A 254 2.84 -7.60 -8.96
CA SER A 254 3.47 -8.84 -9.42
C SER A 254 4.16 -9.61 -8.28
N ARG A 255 4.49 -8.90 -7.20
CA ARG A 255 5.12 -9.37 -5.96
C ARG A 255 4.29 -8.96 -4.74
N SER A 256 4.72 -9.41 -3.57
CA SER A 256 4.06 -9.14 -2.28
C SER A 256 3.84 -7.65 -2.03
N VAL A 257 2.67 -7.31 -1.49
CA VAL A 257 2.32 -5.95 -1.06
C VAL A 257 2.84 -5.75 0.36
N TYR A 258 3.62 -4.69 0.57
CA TYR A 258 4.23 -4.41 1.87
C TYR A 258 3.47 -3.33 2.65
N GLY A 259 3.06 -2.25 1.99
CA GLY A 259 2.44 -1.10 2.67
C GLY A 259 1.12 -0.69 2.03
N LEU A 260 0.26 -0.12 2.87
CA LEU A 260 -1.03 0.41 2.49
C LEU A 260 -1.25 1.74 3.23
N ALA A 261 -1.77 2.74 2.53
CA ALA A 261 -2.21 3.99 3.13
C ALA A 261 -3.51 4.45 2.48
N PHE A 262 -4.41 5.03 3.25
CA PHE A 262 -5.58 5.70 2.71
C PHE A 262 -5.33 7.19 2.58
N HIS A 263 -5.91 7.79 1.55
CA HIS A 263 -5.94 9.24 1.40
C HIS A 263 -6.84 9.85 2.48
N ASN A 264 -6.53 11.05 2.97
CA ASN A 264 -7.28 11.68 4.07
C ASN A 264 -8.76 11.94 3.74
N ASP A 265 -9.08 12.19 2.47
CA ASP A 265 -10.48 12.28 1.99
C ASP A 265 -11.20 10.92 2.01
N GLY A 266 -10.47 9.80 1.95
CA GLY A 266 -11.03 8.45 1.87
C GLY A 266 -11.43 7.99 0.48
N SER A 267 -11.24 8.79 -0.58
CA SER A 267 -11.54 8.35 -1.96
C SER A 267 -10.52 7.34 -2.50
N LEU A 268 -9.24 7.56 -2.16
CA LEU A 268 -8.12 6.82 -2.72
C LEU A 268 -7.44 5.94 -1.66
N ALA A 269 -6.91 4.81 -2.09
CA ALA A 269 -5.97 4.00 -1.34
C ALA A 269 -4.67 3.86 -2.15
N ALA A 270 -3.51 3.89 -1.49
CA ALA A 270 -2.23 3.63 -2.11
C ALA A 270 -1.60 2.38 -1.52
N SER A 271 -1.10 1.50 -2.37
CA SER A 271 -0.36 0.30 -1.99
C SER A 271 1.06 0.34 -2.54
N CYS A 272 2.03 -0.17 -1.77
CA CYS A 272 3.38 -0.43 -2.25
C CYS A 272 3.70 -1.91 -2.13
N GLY A 273 4.50 -2.41 -3.07
CA GLY A 273 4.98 -3.77 -3.05
C GLY A 273 6.49 -3.92 -3.20
N LEU A 274 6.93 -5.17 -3.10
CA LEU A 274 8.29 -5.59 -3.43
C LEU A 274 8.55 -5.64 -4.95
N ASP A 275 7.54 -5.26 -5.76
CA ASP A 275 7.64 -5.04 -7.21
C ASP A 275 8.17 -3.64 -7.56
N SER A 276 8.64 -2.87 -6.57
CA SER A 276 9.17 -1.49 -6.72
C SER A 276 8.15 -0.46 -7.22
N LEU A 277 6.87 -0.84 -7.26
CA LEU A 277 5.78 0.00 -7.73
C LEU A 277 4.93 0.47 -6.56
N ALA A 278 4.51 1.73 -6.62
CA ALA A 278 3.40 2.22 -5.81
C ALA A 278 2.17 2.40 -6.70
N ARG A 279 1.05 1.79 -6.33
CA ARG A 279 -0.22 1.90 -7.05
C ARG A 279 -1.20 2.73 -6.24
N VAL A 280 -1.96 3.58 -6.92
CA VAL A 280 -3.07 4.33 -6.33
C VAL A 280 -4.39 3.81 -6.91
N TRP A 281 -5.28 3.42 -6.02
CA TRP A 281 -6.57 2.80 -6.30
C TRP A 281 -7.69 3.77 -5.97
N ASP A 282 -8.70 3.83 -6.83
CA ASP A 282 -9.98 4.44 -6.48
C ASP A 282 -10.86 3.42 -5.80
N LEU A 283 -11.26 3.67 -4.56
CA LEU A 283 -12.14 2.76 -3.83
C LEU A 283 -13.54 2.72 -4.43
N ARG A 284 -13.98 3.80 -5.08
CA ARG A 284 -15.34 3.90 -5.65
C ARG A 284 -15.51 3.08 -6.92
N THR A 285 -14.46 3.00 -7.75
CA THR A 285 -14.50 2.24 -9.01
C THR A 285 -13.77 0.91 -8.92
N GLY A 286 -12.88 0.74 -7.93
CA GLY A 286 -11.99 -0.42 -7.80
C GLY A 286 -10.88 -0.46 -8.85
N ARG A 287 -10.66 0.62 -9.60
CA ARG A 287 -9.63 0.69 -10.65
C ARG A 287 -8.34 1.27 -10.08
N SER A 288 -7.21 0.81 -10.59
CA SER A 288 -5.93 1.48 -10.41
C SER A 288 -5.89 2.74 -11.28
N ILE A 289 -5.77 3.92 -10.66
CA ILE A 289 -5.70 5.20 -11.38
C ILE A 289 -4.27 5.51 -11.78
N LEU A 290 -3.31 5.21 -10.89
CA LEU A 290 -1.91 5.56 -11.06
C LEU A 290 -1.03 4.36 -10.74
N ALA A 291 -0.09 4.07 -11.64
CA ALA A 291 1.10 3.30 -11.35
C ALA A 291 2.27 4.28 -11.29
N LEU A 292 2.86 4.42 -10.10
CA LEU A 292 3.97 5.32 -9.85
C LEU A 292 5.28 4.53 -10.01
N GLU A 293 5.88 4.67 -11.19
CA GLU A 293 7.14 4.02 -11.55
C GLU A 293 8.31 4.97 -11.31
N GLY A 294 9.31 4.52 -10.57
CA GLY A 294 10.52 5.32 -10.37
C GLY A 294 11.47 4.76 -9.32
N HIS A 295 10.97 4.04 -8.32
CA HIS A 295 11.85 3.31 -7.42
C HIS A 295 12.50 2.14 -8.15
N VAL A 296 13.79 1.92 -7.89
CA VAL A 296 14.56 0.79 -8.48
C VAL A 296 14.43 -0.46 -7.63
N LYS A 297 14.22 -0.27 -6.32
CA LYS A 297 14.14 -1.31 -5.31
C LYS A 297 12.74 -1.35 -4.66
N PRO A 298 12.43 -2.39 -3.87
CA PRO A 298 11.16 -2.49 -3.14
C PRO A 298 10.77 -1.21 -2.40
N VAL A 299 9.46 -0.92 -2.40
CA VAL A 299 8.89 0.23 -1.67
C VAL A 299 8.28 -0.28 -0.37
N LEU A 300 8.74 0.26 0.75
CA LEU A 300 8.41 -0.22 2.10
C LEU A 300 7.53 0.77 2.88
N GLY A 301 7.61 2.06 2.56
CA GLY A 301 6.80 3.09 3.22
C GLY A 301 5.91 3.83 2.23
N ILE A 302 4.66 4.11 2.63
CA ILE A 302 3.76 5.03 1.94
C ILE A 302 3.07 5.92 2.97
N SER A 303 2.95 7.21 2.66
CA SER A 303 2.07 8.13 3.37
C SER A 303 1.53 9.21 2.45
N PHE A 304 0.22 9.49 2.58
CA PHE A 304 -0.39 10.65 1.94
C PHE A 304 -0.15 11.89 2.79
N SER A 305 0.13 13.00 2.11
CA SER A 305 0.11 14.31 2.75
C SER A 305 -1.34 14.74 3.08
N PRO A 306 -1.58 15.47 4.18
CA PRO A 306 -2.91 15.97 4.51
C PRO A 306 -3.49 16.97 3.52
N ASN A 307 -2.64 17.70 2.79
CA ASN A 307 -3.09 18.54 1.69
C ASN A 307 -3.74 17.74 0.54
N GLY A 308 -3.47 16.42 0.49
CA GLY A 308 -4.02 15.47 -0.48
C GLY A 308 -3.58 15.70 -1.93
N TYR A 309 -2.45 16.38 -2.11
CA TYR A 309 -1.77 16.55 -3.40
C TYR A 309 -0.53 15.69 -3.49
N HIS A 310 0.14 15.48 -2.36
CA HIS A 310 1.39 14.74 -2.31
C HIS A 310 1.23 13.34 -1.71
N LEU A 311 1.99 12.41 -2.28
CA LEU A 311 2.21 11.06 -1.75
C LEU A 311 3.72 10.90 -1.56
N ALA A 312 4.15 10.51 -0.37
CA ALA A 312 5.54 10.15 -0.12
C ALA A 312 5.69 8.64 -0.09
N THR A 313 6.66 8.12 -0.83
CA THR A 313 7.02 6.71 -0.88
C THR A 313 8.47 6.53 -0.44
N GLY A 314 8.73 5.57 0.44
CA GLY A 314 10.07 5.24 0.93
C GLY A 314 10.53 3.89 0.39
N GLY A 315 11.69 3.88 -0.27
CA GLY A 315 12.26 2.69 -0.90
C GLY A 315 13.43 2.07 -0.14
N GLU A 316 13.75 0.83 -0.53
CA GLU A 316 15.02 0.16 -0.19
C GLU A 316 16.21 0.72 -1.00
N ASP A 317 15.94 1.61 -1.95
CA ASP A 317 16.96 2.41 -2.65
C ASP A 317 17.47 3.60 -1.82
N ASN A 318 17.09 3.66 -0.54
CA ASN A 318 17.40 4.72 0.42
C ASN A 318 16.82 6.10 0.07
N THR A 319 15.96 6.15 -0.96
CA THR A 319 15.33 7.38 -1.41
C THR A 319 13.89 7.46 -0.93
N CYS A 320 13.46 8.66 -0.57
CA CYS A 320 12.06 8.98 -0.40
C CYS A 320 11.61 9.81 -1.61
N ARG A 321 10.63 9.32 -2.37
CA ARG A 321 10.07 10.04 -3.52
C ARG A 321 8.76 10.68 -3.13
N ILE A 322 8.61 11.95 -3.47
CA ILE A 322 7.35 12.67 -3.39
C ILE A 322 6.72 12.71 -4.77
N TRP A 323 5.47 12.29 -4.83
CA TRP A 323 4.65 12.25 -6.04
C TRP A 323 3.57 13.30 -5.93
N ASP A 324 3.30 14.00 -7.03
CA ASP A 324 2.14 14.87 -7.16
C ASP A 324 1.02 14.11 -7.88
N LEU A 325 -0.10 13.90 -7.20
CA LEU A 325 -1.25 13.16 -7.72
C LEU A 325 -1.93 13.89 -8.89
N ARG A 326 -1.86 15.23 -8.93
CA ARG A 326 -2.47 16.03 -10.01
C ARG A 326 -1.65 15.95 -11.29
N LYS A 327 -0.33 16.07 -11.15
CA LYS A 327 0.62 16.00 -12.28
C LYS A 327 0.96 14.57 -12.69
N LYS A 328 0.63 13.59 -11.85
CA LYS A 328 0.94 12.15 -12.04
C LYS A 328 2.42 11.89 -12.27
N LYS A 329 3.28 12.68 -11.63
CA LYS A 329 4.75 12.63 -11.80
C LYS A 329 5.45 12.71 -10.45
N SER A 330 6.66 12.18 -10.38
CA SER A 330 7.56 12.42 -9.25
C SER A 330 7.90 13.90 -9.20
N PHE A 331 7.52 14.57 -8.12
CA PHE A 331 7.81 15.98 -7.89
C PHE A 331 9.25 16.16 -7.42
N TYR A 332 9.67 15.37 -6.43
CA TYR A 332 10.98 15.48 -5.82
C TYR A 332 11.47 14.13 -5.31
N THR A 333 12.79 13.92 -5.31
CA THR A 333 13.41 12.71 -4.75
C THR A 333 14.40 13.13 -3.66
N ILE A 334 14.12 12.73 -2.43
CA ILE A 334 14.96 12.98 -1.27
C ILE A 334 15.95 11.80 -1.13
N PRO A 335 17.27 12.05 -1.18
CA PRO A 335 18.26 11.09 -0.70
C PRO A 335 18.24 11.09 0.85
N ALA A 336 17.32 10.31 1.43
CA ALA A 336 16.98 10.48 2.83
C ALA A 336 17.99 9.82 3.78
N HIS A 337 18.42 8.59 3.49
CA HIS A 337 19.15 7.75 4.44
C HIS A 337 20.33 7.01 3.81
N SER A 338 21.16 6.40 4.66
CA SER A 338 22.27 5.54 4.21
C SER A 338 21.84 4.09 3.98
N ASN A 339 20.71 3.70 4.57
CA ASN A 339 20.11 2.37 4.47
C ASN A 339 18.63 2.48 4.10
N LEU A 340 17.96 1.35 3.92
CA LEU A 340 16.57 1.29 3.50
C LEU A 340 15.64 2.08 4.43
N ILE A 341 14.58 2.64 3.85
CA ILE A 341 13.56 3.40 4.58
C ILE A 341 12.46 2.41 4.98
N SER A 342 12.20 2.25 6.27
CA SER A 342 11.19 1.31 6.78
C SER A 342 9.78 1.88 6.76
N GLN A 343 9.64 3.17 7.07
CA GLN A 343 8.35 3.84 7.12
C GLN A 343 8.51 5.34 6.83
N VAL A 344 7.47 5.91 6.24
CA VAL A 344 7.35 7.34 5.95
C VAL A 344 6.01 7.81 6.48
N LYS A 345 5.98 8.94 7.18
CA LYS A 345 4.75 9.54 7.73
C LYS A 345 4.79 11.05 7.61
N PHE A 346 3.76 11.63 6.99
CA PHE A 346 3.50 13.06 7.14
C PHE A 346 2.88 13.34 8.50
N GLU A 347 3.08 14.56 8.98
CA GLU A 347 2.27 15.12 10.06
C GLU A 347 0.77 15.00 9.71
N PRO A 348 -0.11 14.51 10.61
CA PRO A 348 -1.48 14.15 10.23
C PRO A 348 -2.43 15.31 9.93
N GLN A 349 -2.24 16.47 10.57
CA GLN A 349 -3.18 17.60 10.49
C GLN A 349 -2.92 18.47 9.26
N GLU A 350 -1.73 19.06 9.18
CA GLU A 350 -1.38 20.06 8.17
C GLU A 350 -0.35 19.57 7.16
N GLY A 351 0.56 18.69 7.60
CA GLY A 351 1.63 18.17 6.74
C GLY A 351 2.79 19.14 6.61
N TYR A 352 3.09 19.94 7.64
CA TYR A 352 4.20 20.88 7.63
C TYR A 352 5.55 20.18 7.56
N PHE A 353 5.64 18.96 8.08
CA PHE A 353 6.83 18.15 7.99
C PHE A 353 6.53 16.68 7.65
N LEU A 354 7.58 16.01 7.19
CA LEU A 354 7.62 14.60 6.83
C LEU A 354 8.66 13.91 7.71
N VAL A 355 8.32 12.75 8.25
CA VAL A 355 9.24 11.92 9.02
C VAL A 355 9.56 10.65 8.26
N THR A 356 10.85 10.35 8.13
CA THR A 356 11.34 9.12 7.52
C THR A 356 12.08 8.30 8.57
N ALA A 357 11.77 7.00 8.63
CA ALA A 357 12.41 6.04 9.52
C ALA A 357 13.30 5.11 8.71
N SER A 358 14.50 4.79 9.20
CA SER A 358 15.44 3.94 8.47
C SER A 358 16.15 2.91 9.34
N TYR A 359 16.66 1.89 8.66
CA TYR A 359 17.52 0.87 9.24
C TYR A 359 18.95 1.37 9.51
N ASP A 360 19.25 2.64 9.25
CA ASP A 360 20.49 3.32 9.65
C ASP A 360 20.47 3.83 11.11
N MET A 361 19.52 3.36 11.91
CA MET A 361 19.33 3.71 13.34
C MET A 361 18.85 5.15 13.56
N THR A 362 18.52 5.88 12.49
CA THR A 362 18.03 7.26 12.57
C THR A 362 16.60 7.38 12.05
N ALA A 363 15.86 8.32 12.61
CA ALA A 363 14.71 8.91 11.97
C ALA A 363 15.05 10.36 11.60
N LYS A 364 14.59 10.83 10.45
CA LYS A 364 14.84 12.21 9.99
C LYS A 364 13.54 12.93 9.75
N VAL A 365 13.51 14.20 10.14
CA VAL A 365 12.40 15.12 9.92
C VAL A 365 12.78 16.08 8.79
N TRP A 366 11.90 16.20 7.81
CA TRP A 366 12.05 17.00 6.60
C TRP A 366 10.94 18.04 6.52
N SER A 367 11.22 19.21 5.95
CA SER A 367 10.18 20.19 5.64
C SER A 367 9.21 19.67 4.59
N GLY A 368 7.91 19.94 4.73
CA GLY A 368 6.86 19.47 3.83
C GLY A 368 6.81 20.18 2.47
N ARG A 369 7.39 21.38 2.33
CA ARG A 369 7.45 22.14 1.07
C ARG A 369 8.81 22.04 0.39
N ASP A 370 9.85 22.38 1.14
CA ASP A 370 11.23 22.45 0.64
C ASP A 370 11.95 21.10 0.67
N PHE A 371 11.44 20.15 1.45
CA PHE A 371 12.08 18.84 1.68
C PHE A 371 13.54 18.93 2.15
N LYS A 372 13.89 20.03 2.82
CA LYS A 372 15.18 20.20 3.50
C LYS A 372 15.17 19.43 4.83
N PRO A 373 16.31 18.84 5.24
CA PRO A 373 16.42 18.18 6.52
C PRO A 373 16.34 19.22 7.64
N VAL A 374 15.42 19.01 8.58
CA VAL A 374 15.22 19.87 9.76
C VAL A 374 16.00 19.31 10.94
N LYS A 375 15.76 18.02 11.25
CA LYS A 375 16.32 17.35 12.40
C LYS A 375 16.63 15.90 12.10
N THR A 376 17.75 15.41 12.63
CA THR A 376 18.05 13.98 12.68
C THR A 376 17.83 13.50 14.11
N LEU A 377 16.89 12.58 14.29
CA LEU A 377 16.58 11.90 15.55
C LEU A 377 17.50 10.68 15.65
N SER A 378 18.69 10.91 16.20
CA SER A 378 19.69 9.87 16.48
C SER A 378 19.62 9.47 17.94
N GLY A 379 19.46 8.18 18.20
CA GLY A 379 19.49 7.67 19.56
C GLY A 379 19.28 6.17 19.66
N HIS A 380 18.70 5.52 18.64
CA HIS A 380 18.54 4.07 18.65
C HIS A 380 19.87 3.35 18.43
N GLU A 381 19.99 2.17 19.04
CA GLU A 381 21.18 1.31 18.91
C GLU A 381 21.00 0.26 17.80
N ALA A 382 19.81 0.20 17.21
CA ALA A 382 19.46 -0.74 16.16
C ALA A 382 18.52 -0.11 15.12
N LYS A 383 18.08 -0.93 14.17
CA LYS A 383 17.24 -0.55 13.03
C LYS A 383 15.89 0.01 13.50
N VAL A 384 15.49 1.19 13.01
CA VAL A 384 14.16 1.77 13.28
C VAL A 384 13.13 1.14 12.35
N THR A 385 12.11 0.51 12.92
CA THR A 385 11.10 -0.27 12.19
C THR A 385 9.85 0.51 11.87
N SER A 386 9.43 1.38 12.79
CA SER A 386 8.22 2.17 12.62
C SER A 386 8.32 3.51 13.30
N VAL A 387 7.57 4.45 12.76
CA VAL A 387 7.40 5.79 13.28
C VAL A 387 5.95 6.20 13.15
N ASP A 388 5.45 6.87 14.17
CA ASP A 388 4.18 7.58 14.11
C ASP A 388 4.31 8.98 14.71
N VAL A 389 3.48 9.90 14.22
CA VAL A 389 3.47 11.31 14.62
C VAL A 389 2.12 11.58 15.26
N LEU A 390 2.12 12.21 16.43
CA LEU A 390 0.87 12.61 17.08
C LEU A 390 0.16 13.67 16.22
N GLY A 391 -1.18 13.71 16.27
CA GLY A 391 -1.99 14.69 15.53
C GLY A 391 -1.46 16.12 15.63
N ASP A 392 -1.09 16.56 16.83
CA ASP A 392 -0.64 17.94 17.07
C ASP A 392 0.82 18.21 16.63
N GLY A 393 1.52 17.21 16.08
CA GLY A 393 2.91 17.33 15.62
C GLY A 393 3.96 17.45 16.73
N GLY A 394 3.55 17.71 17.98
CA GLY A 394 4.47 17.94 19.10
C GLY A 394 5.18 16.68 19.62
N TYR A 395 4.66 15.49 19.32
CA TYR A 395 5.25 14.21 19.71
C TYR A 395 5.49 13.30 18.52
N ILE A 396 6.69 12.74 18.45
CA ILE A 396 7.05 11.69 17.50
C ILE A 396 7.49 10.46 18.29
N VAL A 397 6.96 9.30 17.93
CA VAL A 397 7.43 8.03 18.51
C VAL A 397 8.15 7.23 17.45
N THR A 398 9.34 6.79 17.82
CA THR A 398 10.17 5.88 17.04
C THR A 398 10.29 4.56 17.77
N VAL A 399 10.16 3.48 17.02
CA VAL A 399 10.22 2.12 17.54
C VAL A 399 11.26 1.34 16.75
N SER A 400 12.05 0.52 17.45
CA SER A 400 13.22 -0.10 16.86
C SER A 400 13.48 -1.54 17.29
N HIS A 401 14.40 -2.19 16.58
CA HIS A 401 14.89 -3.53 16.90
C HIS A 401 15.71 -3.62 18.20
N ASP A 402 16.11 -2.49 18.79
CA ASP A 402 16.74 -2.44 20.13
C ASP A 402 15.75 -2.74 21.27
N ARG A 403 14.48 -2.97 20.91
CA ARG A 403 13.34 -3.23 21.80
C ARG A 403 12.86 -1.99 22.55
N THR A 404 13.39 -0.82 22.23
CA THR A 404 13.01 0.43 22.88
C THR A 404 11.96 1.19 22.08
N ILE A 405 11.13 1.90 22.82
CA ILE A 405 10.21 2.93 22.34
C ILE A 405 10.84 4.25 22.75
N LYS A 406 11.09 5.13 21.78
CA LYS A 406 11.61 6.46 22.02
C LYS A 406 10.56 7.49 21.65
N LEU A 407 10.31 8.40 22.59
CA LEU A 407 9.41 9.52 22.39
C LEU A 407 10.23 10.80 22.32
N TRP A 408 9.99 11.53 21.23
CA TRP A 408 10.62 12.79 20.92
C TRP A 408 9.59 13.88 21.07
N SER A 409 9.91 14.91 21.85
CA SER A 409 9.06 16.06 22.07
C SER A 409 9.85 17.35 21.92
N SER A 410 9.15 18.40 21.49
CA SER A 410 9.67 19.76 21.53
C SER A 410 9.40 20.29 22.92
N ASN A 411 10.41 20.31 23.79
CA ASN A 411 10.28 20.91 25.10
C ASN A 411 10.06 22.42 24.93
N THR A 412 8.79 22.84 24.90
CA THR A 412 8.38 24.21 25.18
C THR A 412 7.68 24.22 26.53
N THR A 413 8.46 23.95 27.57
CA THR A 413 8.08 24.32 28.93
C THR A 413 9.18 25.23 29.47
N ASP A 414 8.78 26.48 29.78
CA ASP A 414 9.37 27.41 30.76
C ASP A 414 10.07 28.72 30.31
N GLU A 415 9.68 29.36 29.19
CA GLU A 415 10.12 30.76 28.94
C GLU A 415 9.04 31.75 28.43
N GLN A 416 7.75 31.41 28.43
CA GLN A 416 6.69 32.38 28.05
C GLN A 416 5.58 32.58 29.12
N ALA A 417 5.82 32.14 30.36
CA ALA A 417 4.97 32.46 31.51
C ALA A 417 5.59 33.51 32.46
N MET A 418 6.74 34.09 32.10
CA MET A 418 7.35 35.23 32.82
C MET A 418 7.68 36.30 31.78
N ASP A 419 6.69 37.08 31.38
CA ASP A 419 6.84 38.44 30.83
C ASP A 419 5.43 39.01 30.57
N VAL A 420 4.63 39.10 31.64
CA VAL A 420 3.52 40.05 31.74
C VAL A 420 3.55 40.57 33.18
N ASP A 421 4.43 41.52 33.42
CA ASP A 421 4.35 42.44 34.58
C ASP A 421 3.48 43.65 34.21
#